data_AF-A0A6G4XCE5-F1
#
_entry.id   AF-A0A6G4XCE5-F1
#
_cell.length_a   1.000
_cell.length_b   1.000
_cell.length_c   1.000
_cell.angle_alpha   90.00
_cell.angle_beta   90.00
_cell.angle_gamma   90.00
#
_symmetry.space_group_name_H-M   'P 1'
#
loop_
_entity.id
_entity.type
_entity.pdbx_description
1 polymer ?
#
loop_
_entity_poly.entity_id
_entity_poly.type
_entity_poly.pdbx_seq_one_letter_code
_entity_poly.pdbx_strand_id
1 'polypeptide(L)'
;MDAGTSAVLAGGIAGAVSLGGTWITYRQSKQQTKTEAQLQLREPRKRTYSDFLLASREALNALAHLWEEETREADGGRIESTIDEHRPALQRALAAVSLEGPEAVSDAANKAVKAFGDLHHTALIWNASGGDTHDDGRPVGFGDDYTHDIRAALDHYLKEARNSLATSADR
;
A
#
# COMPACT_ATOMS: atom_id res chain seq x y z
N MET A 1 37.24 50.92 -39.70
CA MET A 1 35.83 51.37 -39.69
C MET A 1 35.01 50.23 -40.24
N ASP A 2 34.10 49.74 -39.40
CA ASP A 2 32.75 49.20 -39.67
C ASP A 2 32.57 48.24 -40.86
N ALA A 3 32.28 46.96 -40.62
CA ALA A 3 31.02 46.36 -40.09
C ALA A 3 30.08 45.96 -41.23
N GLY A 4 29.53 44.74 -41.12
CA GLY A 4 28.52 44.25 -42.07
C GLY A 4 28.27 42.75 -41.99
N THR A 5 27.87 42.27 -40.82
CA THR A 5 27.24 40.96 -40.57
C THR A 5 25.91 40.79 -41.33
N SER A 6 25.49 39.51 -41.46
CA SER A 6 24.17 38.95 -41.89
C SER A 6 23.95 38.82 -43.40
N ALA A 7 23.39 37.75 -43.98
CA ALA A 7 22.44 36.72 -43.53
C ALA A 7 22.77 35.36 -44.25
N VAL A 8 22.74 34.18 -43.61
CA VAL A 8 21.60 33.33 -43.19
C VAL A 8 20.71 32.81 -44.33
N LEU A 9 20.80 31.47 -44.51
CA LEU A 9 19.81 30.47 -44.99
C LEU A 9 19.28 30.52 -46.45
N ALA A 10 19.63 29.47 -47.21
CA ALA A 10 18.78 28.64 -48.10
C ALA A 10 19.70 27.74 -48.95
N GLY A 11 19.44 26.48 -49.30
CA GLY A 11 18.38 25.50 -49.07
C GLY A 11 18.94 24.14 -49.56
N GLY A 12 18.52 23.01 -48.96
CA GLY A 12 17.63 22.01 -49.61
C GLY A 12 18.38 21.06 -50.57
N ILE A 13 18.19 19.74 -50.63
CA ILE A 13 17.02 18.89 -50.41
C ILE A 13 17.52 17.43 -50.25
N ALA A 14 17.02 16.67 -49.28
CA ALA A 14 16.73 15.21 -49.36
C ALA A 14 16.24 14.73 -47.98
N GLY A 15 15.03 14.20 -47.78
CA GLY A 15 14.03 13.80 -48.74
C GLY A 15 12.65 13.66 -48.10
N ALA A 16 11.67 13.58 -48.98
CA ALA A 16 10.34 13.12 -48.67
C ALA A 16 10.40 11.67 -48.17
N VAL A 17 9.92 11.41 -46.95
CA VAL A 17 9.04 10.30 -46.52
C VAL A 17 8.69 10.57 -45.06
N SER A 18 7.44 10.26 -44.68
CA SER A 18 6.96 10.03 -43.32
C SER A 18 6.09 11.11 -42.65
N LEU A 19 4.94 11.43 -43.27
CA LEU A 19 3.76 11.84 -42.48
C LEU A 19 3.34 10.76 -41.46
N GLY A 20 3.79 9.50 -41.62
CA GLY A 20 3.68 8.46 -40.59
C GLY A 20 4.79 8.47 -39.53
N GLY A 21 5.92 9.13 -39.79
CA GLY A 21 7.09 9.15 -38.91
C GLY A 21 6.83 9.97 -37.67
N THR A 22 6.31 11.19 -37.83
CA THR A 22 5.92 12.08 -36.72
C THR A 22 4.86 11.49 -35.80
N TRP A 23 3.92 10.69 -36.31
CA TRP A 23 2.96 9.98 -35.45
C TRP A 23 3.64 8.86 -34.64
N ILE A 24 4.56 8.12 -35.26
CA ILE A 24 5.34 7.07 -34.58
C ILE A 24 6.30 7.68 -33.54
N THR A 25 7.01 8.77 -33.85
CA THR A 25 7.87 9.47 -32.88
C THR A 25 7.05 10.11 -31.78
N TYR A 26 5.86 10.67 -32.06
CA TYR A 26 4.96 11.20 -31.04
C TYR A 26 4.43 10.10 -30.12
N ARG A 27 4.14 8.90 -30.65
CA ARG A 27 3.74 7.74 -29.85
C ARG A 27 4.90 7.21 -29.01
N GLN A 28 6.10 7.14 -29.59
CA GLN A 28 7.31 6.71 -28.90
C GLN A 28 7.73 7.71 -27.81
N SER A 29 7.66 9.02 -28.06
CA SER A 29 7.99 10.01 -27.03
C SER A 29 6.96 9.97 -25.90
N LYS A 30 5.65 9.88 -26.19
CA LYS A 30 4.63 9.68 -25.16
C LYS A 30 4.84 8.41 -24.34
N GLN A 31 5.34 7.34 -24.96
CA GLN A 31 5.69 6.12 -24.23
C GLN A 31 6.93 6.35 -23.36
N GLN A 32 8.00 6.93 -23.90
CA GLN A 32 9.23 7.22 -23.15
C GLN A 32 9.00 8.17 -21.97
N THR A 33 8.22 9.24 -22.13
CA THR A 33 7.89 10.16 -21.02
C THR A 33 7.04 9.48 -19.94
N LYS A 34 6.12 8.58 -20.33
CA LYS A 34 5.37 7.75 -19.37
C LYS A 34 6.30 6.81 -18.62
N THR A 35 7.26 6.19 -19.30
CA THR A 35 8.22 5.26 -18.69
C THR A 35 9.18 6.00 -17.74
N GLU A 36 9.69 7.16 -18.12
CA GLU A 36 10.54 8.00 -17.24
C GLU A 36 9.77 8.51 -16.02
N ALA A 37 8.55 9.01 -16.20
CA ALA A 37 7.70 9.43 -15.08
C ALA A 37 7.34 8.26 -14.15
N GLN A 38 7.12 7.07 -14.70
CA GLN A 38 6.88 5.85 -13.91
C GLN A 38 8.14 5.40 -13.14
N LEU A 39 9.32 5.55 -13.72
CA LEU A 39 10.59 5.22 -13.06
C LEU A 39 10.90 6.20 -11.93
N GLN A 40 10.66 7.51 -12.12
CA GLN A 40 10.87 8.53 -11.09
C GLN A 40 9.99 8.34 -9.85
N LEU A 41 8.79 7.77 -10.02
CA LEU A 41 7.85 7.51 -8.92
C LEU A 41 8.08 6.17 -8.22
N ARG A 42 9.00 5.33 -8.70
CA ARG A 42 9.14 3.94 -8.22
C ARG A 42 9.73 3.86 -6.81
N GLU A 43 10.83 4.58 -6.56
CA GLU A 43 11.50 4.59 -5.27
C GLU A 43 10.66 5.21 -4.13
N PRO A 44 10.01 6.38 -4.29
CA PRO A 44 9.13 6.89 -3.26
C PRO A 44 7.94 5.96 -2.97
N ARG A 45 7.34 5.35 -4.01
CA ARG A 45 6.24 4.38 -3.83
C ARG A 45 6.66 3.11 -3.10
N LYS A 46 7.82 2.54 -3.45
CA LYS A 46 8.37 1.37 -2.74
C LYS A 46 8.52 1.65 -1.25
N ARG A 47 9.06 2.82 -0.91
CA ARG A 47 9.22 3.23 0.49
C ARG A 47 7.87 3.33 1.18
N THR A 48 6.93 4.08 0.61
CA THR A 48 5.57 4.23 1.15
C THR A 48 4.87 2.88 1.37
N TYR A 49 4.99 1.95 0.41
CA TYR A 49 4.36 0.63 0.56
C TYR A 49 5.05 -0.24 1.61
N SER A 50 6.38 -0.15 1.70
CA SER A 50 7.16 -0.82 2.73
C SER A 50 6.81 -0.32 4.13
N ASP A 51 6.66 1.00 4.30
CA ASP A 51 6.33 1.62 5.57
C ASP A 51 4.94 1.17 6.06
N PHE A 52 3.96 1.06 5.16
CA PHE A 52 2.64 0.49 5.48
C PHE A 52 2.69 -0.99 5.88
N LEU A 53 3.46 -1.80 5.17
CA LEU A 53 3.65 -3.21 5.53
C LEU A 53 4.34 -3.37 6.88
N LEU A 54 5.32 -2.54 7.17
CA LEU A 54 6.04 -2.57 8.44
C LEU A 54 5.09 -2.25 9.60
N ALA A 55 4.35 -1.13 9.52
CA ALA A 55 3.37 -0.76 10.55
C ALA A 55 2.30 -1.86 10.74
N SER A 56 1.82 -2.45 9.64
CA SER A 56 0.82 -3.53 9.69
C SER A 56 1.36 -4.82 10.31
N ARG A 57 2.60 -5.18 10.01
CA ARG A 57 3.24 -6.38 10.57
C ARG A 57 3.58 -6.21 12.04
N GLU A 58 4.00 -5.01 12.46
CA GLU A 58 4.22 -4.71 13.87
C GLU A 58 2.92 -4.89 14.68
N ALA A 59 1.82 -4.31 14.20
CA ALA A 59 0.51 -4.49 14.83
C ALA A 59 0.05 -5.95 14.84
N LEU A 60 0.20 -6.67 13.72
CA LEU A 60 -0.17 -8.08 13.63
C LEU A 60 0.68 -8.98 14.56
N ASN A 61 1.99 -8.72 14.65
CA ASN A 61 2.88 -9.46 15.53
C ASN A 61 2.54 -9.18 17.00
N ALA A 62 2.25 -7.92 17.35
CA ALA A 62 1.80 -7.56 18.69
C ALA A 62 0.52 -8.31 19.06
N LEU A 63 -0.45 -8.40 18.14
CA LEU A 63 -1.64 -9.21 18.32
C LEU A 63 -1.31 -10.69 18.51
N ALA A 64 -0.43 -11.28 17.69
CA ALA A 64 -0.05 -12.69 17.82
C ALA A 64 0.61 -13.02 19.17
N HIS A 65 1.31 -12.05 19.79
CA HIS A 65 1.87 -12.21 21.13
C HIS A 65 0.83 -12.19 22.26
N LEU A 66 -0.42 -11.82 21.97
CA LEU A 66 -1.52 -11.90 22.94
C LEU A 66 -2.08 -13.32 23.08
N TRP A 67 -1.74 -14.22 22.15
CA TRP A 67 -2.19 -15.61 22.18
C TRP A 67 -1.58 -16.35 23.36
N GLU A 68 -2.43 -16.83 24.27
CA GLU A 68 -2.00 -17.64 25.40
C GLU A 68 -1.94 -19.11 25.00
N GLU A 69 -0.78 -19.75 25.24
CA GLU A 69 -0.53 -21.12 24.78
C GLU A 69 -1.38 -22.16 25.53
N GLU A 70 -1.68 -21.91 26.80
CA GLU A 70 -2.45 -22.81 27.67
C GLU A 70 -3.94 -22.82 27.34
N THR A 71 -4.53 -21.64 27.13
CA THR A 71 -5.96 -21.47 26.85
C THR A 71 -6.28 -21.45 25.36
N ARG A 72 -5.28 -21.18 24.50
CA ARG A 72 -5.46 -20.94 23.05
C ARG A 72 -6.46 -19.83 22.76
N GLU A 73 -6.38 -18.78 23.56
CA GLU A 73 -7.27 -17.63 23.50
C GLU A 73 -6.46 -16.34 23.65
N ALA A 74 -7.01 -15.24 23.15
CA ALA A 74 -6.48 -13.91 23.36
C ALA A 74 -7.54 -13.02 24.03
N ASP A 75 -7.16 -12.34 25.12
CA ASP A 75 -8.07 -11.46 25.85
C ASP A 75 -8.54 -10.27 24.99
N GLY A 76 -9.86 -10.03 24.97
CA GLY A 76 -10.48 -8.98 24.16
C GLY A 76 -10.02 -7.57 24.55
N GLY A 77 -9.87 -7.30 25.85
CA GLY A 77 -9.39 -6.00 26.32
C GLY A 77 -7.94 -5.72 25.92
N ARG A 78 -7.09 -6.75 25.94
CA ARG A 78 -5.71 -6.67 25.43
C ARG A 78 -5.67 -6.47 23.91
N ILE A 79 -6.52 -7.16 23.15
CA ILE A 79 -6.64 -6.95 21.69
C ILE A 79 -7.03 -5.50 21.39
N GLU A 80 -8.05 -4.97 22.07
CA GLU A 80 -8.51 -3.59 21.94
C GLU A 80 -7.35 -2.61 22.17
N SER A 81 -6.68 -2.71 23.32
CA SER A 81 -5.57 -1.83 23.70
C SER A 81 -4.40 -1.92 22.73
N THR A 82 -4.04 -3.12 22.26
CA THR A 82 -2.94 -3.30 21.30
C THR A 82 -3.27 -2.67 19.95
N ILE A 83 -4.51 -2.79 19.46
CA ILE A 83 -4.90 -2.14 18.21
C ILE A 83 -4.86 -0.62 18.36
N ASP A 84 -5.31 -0.07 19.49
CA ASP A 84 -5.27 1.36 19.75
C ASP A 84 -3.85 1.93 19.83
N GLU A 85 -2.90 1.19 20.39
CA GLU A 85 -1.49 1.58 20.41
C GLU A 85 -0.91 1.74 18.99
N HIS A 86 -1.26 0.82 18.08
CA HIS A 86 -0.76 0.84 16.71
C HIS A 86 -1.60 1.67 15.73
N ARG A 87 -2.84 2.04 16.08
CA ARG A 87 -3.79 2.77 15.23
C ARG A 87 -3.19 4.06 14.62
N PRO A 88 -2.47 4.92 15.36
CA PRO A 88 -1.90 6.14 14.78
C PRO A 88 -0.85 5.87 13.69
N ALA A 89 -0.01 4.84 13.88
CA ALA A 89 1.00 4.46 12.91
C ALA A 89 0.37 3.91 11.62
N LEU A 90 -0.64 3.04 11.77
CA LEU A 90 -1.42 2.49 10.66
C LEU A 90 -2.12 3.60 9.84
N GLN A 91 -2.78 4.54 10.52
CA GLN A 91 -3.47 5.65 9.86
C GLN A 91 -2.51 6.58 9.12
N ARG A 92 -1.36 6.89 9.71
CA ARG A 92 -0.31 7.69 9.03
C ARG A 92 0.19 6.99 7.78
N ALA A 93 0.50 5.70 7.87
CA ALA A 93 0.99 4.94 6.73
C ALA A 93 -0.08 4.78 5.64
N LEU A 94 -1.34 4.55 6.02
CA LEU A 94 -2.48 4.52 5.09
C LEU A 94 -2.65 5.85 4.35
N ALA A 95 -2.54 6.99 5.05
CA ALA A 95 -2.62 8.30 4.43
C ALA A 95 -1.51 8.50 3.39
N ALA A 96 -0.27 8.08 3.70
CA ALA A 96 0.84 8.13 2.75
C ALA A 96 0.59 7.26 1.52
N VAL A 97 0.10 6.02 1.70
CA VAL A 97 -0.28 5.14 0.58
C VAL A 97 -1.38 5.78 -0.26
N SER A 98 -2.38 6.39 0.38
CA SER A 98 -3.51 7.04 -0.31
C SER A 98 -3.09 8.23 -1.17
N LEU A 99 -2.02 8.93 -0.80
CA LEU A 99 -1.47 10.06 -1.55
C LEU A 99 -0.57 9.62 -2.71
N GLU A 100 0.26 8.60 -2.50
CA GLU A 100 1.33 8.23 -3.44
C GLU A 100 0.98 7.04 -4.35
N GLY A 101 0.04 6.20 -3.89
CA GLY A 101 -0.34 4.94 -4.52
C GLY A 101 -1.45 5.07 -5.55
N PRO A 102 -1.50 4.14 -6.54
CA PRO A 102 -2.68 4.00 -7.38
C PRO A 102 -3.87 3.50 -6.54
N GLU A 103 -5.07 3.81 -7.01
CA GLU A 103 -6.35 3.51 -6.33
C GLU A 103 -6.44 2.06 -5.83
N ALA A 104 -6.07 1.06 -6.65
CA ALA A 104 -6.09 -0.35 -6.24
C ALA A 104 -5.21 -0.67 -5.02
N VAL A 105 -4.05 -0.01 -4.87
CA VAL A 105 -3.16 -0.20 -3.71
C VAL A 105 -3.73 0.52 -2.48
N SER A 106 -4.29 1.71 -2.67
CA SER A 106 -4.97 2.47 -1.61
C SER A 106 -6.20 1.74 -1.09
N ASP A 107 -7.01 1.14 -1.97
CA ASP A 107 -8.17 0.33 -1.60
C ASP A 107 -7.76 -0.91 -0.81
N ALA A 108 -6.69 -1.59 -1.24
CA ALA A 108 -6.18 -2.76 -0.53
C ALA A 108 -5.62 -2.38 0.87
N ALA A 109 -4.96 -1.22 0.99
CA ALA A 109 -4.49 -0.70 2.28
C ALA A 109 -5.67 -0.35 3.20
N ASN A 110 -6.71 0.28 2.67
CA ASN A 110 -7.94 0.57 3.40
C ASN A 110 -8.61 -0.71 3.92
N LYS A 111 -8.68 -1.77 3.10
CA LYS A 111 -9.21 -3.07 3.53
C LYS A 111 -8.42 -3.65 4.71
N ALA A 112 -7.10 -3.54 4.68
CA ALA A 112 -6.26 -4.01 5.80
C ALA A 112 -6.52 -3.21 7.08
N VAL A 113 -6.56 -1.87 7.01
CA VAL A 113 -6.89 -1.04 8.18
C VAL A 113 -8.32 -1.29 8.67
N LYS A 114 -9.26 -1.54 7.76
CA LYS A 114 -10.63 -1.92 8.11
C LYS A 114 -10.67 -3.25 8.86
N ALA A 115 -9.89 -4.26 8.46
CA ALA A 115 -9.82 -5.53 9.17
C ALA A 115 -9.33 -5.36 10.62
N PHE A 116 -8.34 -4.48 10.87
CA PHE A 116 -7.95 -4.10 12.23
C PHE A 116 -9.11 -3.41 12.98
N GLY A 117 -9.83 -2.50 12.32
CA GLY A 117 -10.97 -1.80 12.91
C GLY A 117 -12.14 -2.72 13.26
N ASP A 118 -12.43 -3.70 12.38
CA ASP A 118 -13.48 -4.70 12.59
C ASP A 118 -13.10 -5.59 13.80
N LEU A 119 -11.86 -6.08 13.87
CA LEU A 119 -11.38 -6.85 15.04
C LEU A 119 -11.45 -6.04 16.33
N HIS A 120 -11.00 -4.78 16.32
CA HIS A 120 -11.11 -3.89 17.47
C HIS A 120 -12.57 -3.71 17.91
N HIS A 121 -13.48 -3.51 16.96
CA HIS A 121 -14.90 -3.36 17.27
C HIS A 121 -15.49 -4.62 17.90
N THR A 122 -15.14 -5.79 17.38
CA THR A 122 -15.55 -7.08 17.96
C THR A 122 -14.98 -7.25 19.37
N ALA A 123 -13.70 -6.92 19.58
CA ALA A 123 -13.04 -6.97 20.88
C ALA A 123 -13.70 -6.03 21.91
N LEU A 124 -14.02 -4.80 21.50
CA LEU A 124 -14.72 -3.83 22.32
C LEU A 124 -16.12 -4.31 22.73
N ILE A 125 -16.90 -4.86 21.79
CA ILE A 125 -18.24 -5.40 22.08
C ILE A 125 -18.14 -6.57 23.07
N TRP A 126 -17.17 -7.46 22.85
CA TRP A 126 -16.94 -8.62 23.72
C TRP A 126 -16.59 -8.21 25.15
N ASN A 127 -15.69 -7.23 25.30
CA ASN A 127 -15.31 -6.69 26.60
C ASN A 127 -16.50 -6.00 27.29
N ALA A 128 -17.30 -5.24 26.54
CA ALA A 128 -18.46 -4.53 27.07
C ALA A 128 -19.64 -5.45 27.46
N SER A 129 -19.77 -6.62 26.84
CA SER A 129 -20.84 -7.59 27.17
C SER A 129 -20.53 -8.42 28.42
N GLY A 130 -19.30 -8.34 28.96
CA GLY A 130 -18.85 -9.15 30.09
C GLY A 130 -18.41 -10.56 29.71
N GLY A 131 -18.51 -10.95 28.43
CA GLY A 131 -18.10 -12.25 27.89
C GLY A 131 -18.80 -13.46 28.52
N ASP A 132 -18.59 -14.63 27.90
CA ASP A 132 -18.71 -15.88 28.64
C ASP A 132 -17.48 -16.03 29.54
N THR A 133 -17.61 -16.69 30.69
CA THR A 133 -16.49 -17.01 31.57
C THR A 133 -16.24 -18.51 31.61
N HIS A 134 -14.97 -18.91 31.60
CA HIS A 134 -14.55 -20.27 31.93
C HIS A 134 -15.04 -20.67 33.34
N ASP A 135 -15.04 -21.97 33.62
CA ASP A 135 -15.45 -22.52 34.93
C ASP A 135 -14.62 -21.97 36.11
N ASP A 136 -13.43 -21.45 35.83
CA ASP A 136 -12.54 -20.82 36.81
C ASP A 136 -12.80 -19.30 37.00
N GLY A 137 -13.80 -18.75 36.31
CA GLY A 137 -14.23 -17.36 36.39
C GLY A 137 -13.44 -16.39 35.51
N ARG A 138 -12.48 -16.87 34.69
CA ARG A 138 -11.79 -16.01 33.71
C ARG A 138 -12.68 -15.77 32.48
N PRO A 139 -12.66 -14.57 31.87
CA PRO A 139 -13.39 -14.36 30.62
C PRO A 139 -12.80 -15.25 29.51
N VAL A 140 -13.69 -15.88 28.73
CA VAL A 140 -13.34 -16.58 27.50
C VAL A 140 -12.83 -15.56 26.51
N GLY A 141 -11.64 -15.79 25.97
CA GLY A 141 -11.01 -14.91 24.99
C GLY A 141 -11.38 -15.26 23.54
N PHE A 142 -10.77 -14.53 22.62
CA PHE A 142 -10.83 -14.81 21.19
C PHE A 142 -10.03 -16.08 20.90
N GLY A 143 -10.73 -17.19 20.67
CA GLY A 143 -10.15 -18.41 20.14
C GLY A 143 -9.94 -18.35 18.62
N ASP A 144 -9.48 -19.48 18.06
CA ASP A 144 -9.19 -19.64 16.62
C ASP A 144 -8.19 -18.62 16.05
N ASP A 145 -8.05 -18.60 14.72
CA ASP A 145 -7.24 -17.62 14.01
C ASP A 145 -7.98 -16.28 13.87
N TYR A 146 -8.18 -15.56 14.97
CA TYR A 146 -8.86 -14.25 14.99
C TYR A 146 -8.13 -13.15 14.18
N THR A 147 -6.91 -13.41 13.73
CA THR A 147 -6.13 -12.52 12.86
C THR A 147 -6.25 -12.83 11.37
N HIS A 148 -7.04 -13.84 11.00
CA HIS A 148 -7.15 -14.35 9.64
C HIS A 148 -7.45 -13.25 8.61
N ASP A 149 -8.46 -12.44 8.88
CA ASP A 149 -8.93 -11.40 7.95
C ASP A 149 -7.87 -10.31 7.74
N ILE A 150 -7.10 -9.97 8.78
CA ILE A 150 -5.98 -9.04 8.69
C ILE A 150 -4.90 -9.62 7.76
N ARG A 151 -4.54 -10.89 7.94
CA ARG A 151 -3.53 -11.55 7.11
C ARG A 151 -3.97 -11.63 5.65
N ALA A 152 -5.21 -12.04 5.40
CA ALA A 152 -5.78 -12.09 4.05
C ALA A 152 -5.78 -10.70 3.37
N ALA A 153 -6.14 -9.64 4.11
CA ALA A 153 -6.12 -8.28 3.59
C ALA A 153 -4.69 -7.78 3.30
N LEU A 154 -3.70 -8.12 4.13
CA LEU A 154 -2.29 -7.78 3.90
C LEU A 154 -1.69 -8.53 2.72
N ASP A 155 -2.05 -9.79 2.50
CA ASP A 155 -1.63 -10.54 1.32
C ASP A 155 -2.22 -9.94 0.03
N HIS A 156 -3.48 -9.52 0.07
CA HIS A 156 -4.09 -8.79 -1.04
C HIS A 156 -3.37 -7.46 -1.30
N TYR A 157 -3.07 -6.70 -0.26
CA TYR A 157 -2.28 -5.47 -0.38
C TYR A 157 -0.91 -5.72 -1.01
N LEU A 158 -0.17 -6.71 -0.53
CA LEU A 158 1.15 -7.06 -1.05
C LEU A 158 1.10 -7.43 -2.54
N LYS A 159 0.04 -8.16 -2.95
CA LYS A 159 -0.19 -8.50 -4.35
C LYS A 159 -0.40 -7.25 -5.20
N GLU A 160 -1.28 -6.33 -4.79
CA GLU A 160 -1.53 -5.10 -5.54
C GLU A 160 -0.31 -4.16 -5.56
N ALA A 161 0.40 -4.04 -4.44
CA ALA A 161 1.64 -3.27 -4.35
C ALA A 161 2.69 -3.81 -5.34
N ARG A 162 2.91 -5.14 -5.38
CA ARG A 162 3.82 -5.77 -6.34
C ARG A 162 3.39 -5.54 -7.79
N ASN A 163 2.10 -5.71 -8.09
CA ASN A 163 1.56 -5.47 -9.43
C ASN A 163 1.76 -4.03 -9.88
N SER A 164 1.58 -3.07 -8.97
CA SER A 164 1.76 -1.64 -9.26
C SER A 164 3.22 -1.23 -9.50
N LEU A 165 4.17 -1.99 -8.94
CA LEU A 165 5.61 -1.77 -9.08
C LEU A 165 6.23 -2.55 -10.23
N ALA A 166 5.50 -3.50 -10.83
CA ALA A 166 5.95 -4.29 -11.97
C ALA A 166 5.94 -3.44 -13.25
N THR A 167 7.02 -3.48 -14.01
CA THR A 167 7.15 -2.78 -15.28
C THR A 167 7.03 -3.74 -16.46
N SER A 168 6.85 -3.22 -17.68
CA SER A 168 6.87 -4.02 -18.92
C SER A 168 8.21 -4.72 -19.19
N ALA A 169 9.28 -4.38 -18.47
CA ALA A 169 10.56 -5.08 -18.51
C ALA A 169 10.60 -6.33 -17.61
N ASP A 170 9.61 -6.48 -16.72
CA ASP A 170 9.48 -7.61 -15.78
C ASP A 170 8.46 -8.67 -16.28
N ARG A 171 7.97 -8.55 -17.53
CA ARG A 171 6.99 -9.45 -18.16
C ARG A 171 7.55 -10.15 -19.39
#